data_AF-A0A8S9A4U7-F1
#
_entry.id   AF-A0A8S9A4U7-F1
#
_cell.length_a   1.000
_cell.length_b   1.000
_cell.length_c   1.000
_cell.angle_alpha   90.00
_cell.angle_beta   90.00
_cell.angle_gamma   90.00
#
_symmetry.space_group_name_H-M   'P 1'
#
loop_
_entity.id
_entity.type
_entity.pdbx_description
1 polymer ?
#
loop_
_entity_poly.entity_id
_entity_poly.type
_entity_poly.pdbx_seq_one_letter_code
_entity_poly.pdbx_strand_id
1 'polypeptide(L)'
;GASATFSATSNGLGQDVITNINFTVPVGTKSVGVKMTVFTYEYPQYTRQQSIYNDTWAYSVVGLPATGLSANGSVNHSHYTQGRTSKTVCVDVTEQTRNAALTVSGFVHAINIGDYLLPTTTTVELTLACKGLSVSSARFLSPNANAHPILNPIGTGANLPGPYLSIQQSDALPFGPYRLIQRSGSGASHTIPLEITYKPADAKITEVHIGISPDGGDPAFAADNLLGQAHTTDTPGKIKFPRLSLPTFAGSMVNGMLAVTVRITGTVGDTPAISSDPAEGGKVEFDGATAFTPLYLAADVASLSGRRYGSRDAGGDSWATQRTINWLSNKPYRFDDISGKHVTQTANGRSILGHEGHSDGQQIDMRYADGRGGFGDALGGQGNGAQIKKLIDDAAAEVAGNAAQKPSLSALQAWIAANRALLDREAAHASTRVIYIGDSFIRHVLVDAKFPLGAPAASTSIPGVTAWTKPKNIR
;
A
#
# COMPACT_ATOMS: atom_id res chain seq x y z
N GLY A 1 23.07 -13.89 27.02
CA GLY A 1 23.76 -13.02 27.99
C GLY A 1 22.72 -12.31 28.83
N ALA A 2 23.08 -11.85 30.03
CA ALA A 2 22.15 -11.14 30.89
C ALA A 2 21.64 -9.84 30.22
N SER A 3 20.36 -9.57 30.39
CA SER A 3 19.67 -8.35 29.95
C SER A 3 18.74 -7.85 31.06
N ALA A 4 18.60 -6.54 31.21
CA ALA A 4 17.66 -5.93 32.13
C ALA A 4 16.83 -4.87 31.40
N THR A 5 15.51 -4.86 31.64
CA THR A 5 14.59 -3.88 31.06
C THR A 5 13.96 -3.06 32.18
N PHE A 6 14.04 -1.75 32.05
CA PHE A 6 13.44 -0.76 32.93
C PHE A 6 12.33 -0.05 32.15
N SER A 7 11.13 0.07 32.73
CA SER A 7 9.95 0.59 32.04
C SER A 7 9.16 1.53 32.94
N ALA A 8 8.73 2.66 32.39
CA ALA A 8 7.74 3.55 32.99
C ALA A 8 6.55 3.63 32.05
N THR A 9 5.39 3.17 32.50
CA THR A 9 4.13 3.22 31.76
C THR A 9 3.13 4.04 32.56
N SER A 10 2.69 5.16 32.00
CA SER A 10 1.68 6.02 32.62
C SER A 10 0.34 5.82 31.92
N ASN A 11 -0.67 5.36 32.67
CA ASN A 11 -2.03 5.12 32.17
C ASN A 11 -3.06 6.15 32.67
N GLY A 12 -2.85 6.71 33.87
CA GLY A 12 -3.81 7.63 34.49
C GLY A 12 -3.48 9.10 34.20
N LEU A 13 -4.51 9.95 34.14
CA LEU A 13 -4.34 11.39 33.97
C LEU A 13 -3.40 11.98 35.02
N GLY A 14 -2.32 12.61 34.56
CA GLY A 14 -1.30 13.24 35.40
C GLY A 14 -0.48 12.25 36.23
N GLN A 15 -0.59 10.95 35.96
CA GLN A 15 0.16 9.93 36.69
C GLN A 15 1.65 10.05 36.36
N ASP A 16 2.44 10.43 37.35
CA ASP A 16 3.90 10.50 37.20
C ASP A 16 4.54 9.14 37.56
N VAL A 17 5.11 8.46 36.57
CA VAL A 17 5.74 7.15 36.74
C VAL A 17 7.23 7.24 36.44
N ILE A 18 8.06 7.00 37.46
CA ILE A 18 9.52 6.94 37.36
C ILE A 18 10.01 5.56 37.76
N THR A 19 10.86 4.96 36.94
CA THR A 19 11.59 3.73 37.29
C THR A 19 13.10 3.99 37.23
N ASN A 20 13.78 3.76 38.35
CA ASN A 20 15.23 3.92 38.44
C ASN A 20 15.94 2.73 37.78
N ILE A 21 17.02 3.05 37.07
CA ILE A 21 17.92 2.08 36.46
C ILE A 21 19.00 1.74 37.47
N ASN A 22 19.22 0.45 37.70
CA ASN A 22 20.36 -0.06 38.44
C ASN A 22 20.82 -1.37 37.79
N PHE A 23 21.97 -1.32 37.14
CA PHE A 23 22.51 -2.44 36.36
C PHE A 23 24.01 -2.54 36.54
N THR A 24 24.50 -3.76 36.80
CA THR A 24 25.93 -4.03 36.98
C THR A 24 26.48 -4.76 35.76
N VAL A 25 27.49 -4.18 35.14
CA VAL A 25 28.24 -4.76 34.03
C VAL A 25 29.44 -5.54 34.62
N PRO A 26 29.52 -6.86 34.44
CA PRO A 26 30.60 -7.66 35.00
C PRO A 26 31.99 -7.29 34.47
N VAL A 27 33.02 -7.60 35.27
CA VAL A 27 34.44 -7.53 34.88
C VAL A 27 34.66 -8.29 33.57
N GLY A 28 35.45 -7.72 32.66
CA GLY A 28 35.81 -8.33 31.38
C GLY A 28 34.77 -8.19 30.27
N THR A 29 33.64 -7.51 30.51
CA THR A 29 32.64 -7.23 29.46
C THR A 29 33.21 -6.23 28.45
N LYS A 30 33.17 -6.53 27.15
CA LYS A 30 33.71 -5.64 26.12
C LYS A 30 32.74 -4.56 25.67
N SER A 31 31.44 -4.87 25.65
CA SER A 31 30.43 -3.97 25.10
C SER A 31 29.12 -4.04 25.86
N VAL A 32 28.42 -2.92 25.97
CA VAL A 32 27.04 -2.84 26.46
C VAL A 32 26.14 -2.31 25.35
N GLY A 33 25.04 -3.02 25.09
CA GLY A 33 23.95 -2.52 24.26
C GLY A 33 22.95 -1.74 25.12
N VAL A 34 22.57 -0.54 24.67
CA VAL A 34 21.55 0.29 25.31
C VAL A 34 20.46 0.55 24.29
N LYS A 35 19.27 -0.02 24.49
CA LYS A 35 18.10 0.24 23.65
C LYS A 35 17.11 1.10 24.41
N MET A 36 16.81 2.29 23.88
CA MET A 36 15.80 3.19 24.44
C MET A 36 14.59 3.19 23.51
N THR A 37 13.40 3.04 24.06
CA THR A 37 12.14 3.02 23.30
C THR A 37 11.12 3.94 23.96
N VAL A 38 10.38 4.69 23.15
CA VAL A 38 9.16 5.38 23.57
C VAL A 38 8.03 4.92 22.69
N PHE A 39 6.89 4.61 23.30
CA PHE A 39 5.69 4.17 22.61
C PHE A 39 4.47 4.88 23.20
N THR A 40 3.54 5.30 22.34
CA THR A 40 2.29 5.95 22.76
C THR A 40 1.09 5.44 21.95
N TYR A 41 -0.03 5.21 22.63
CA TYR A 41 -1.31 4.90 21.98
C TYR A 41 -2.04 6.14 21.43
N GLU A 42 -1.55 7.35 21.69
CA GLU A 42 -2.13 8.58 21.13
C GLU A 42 -1.99 8.66 19.61
N TYR A 43 -0.96 8.05 19.05
CA TYR A 43 -0.74 8.02 17.61
C TYR A 43 -1.72 7.07 16.91
N PRO A 44 -2.25 7.38 15.71
CA PRO A 44 -1.98 8.55 14.87
C PRO A 44 -2.87 9.78 15.14
N GLN A 45 -3.89 9.63 15.98
CA GLN A 45 -5.00 10.57 16.02
C GLN A 45 -4.69 11.82 16.83
N TYR A 46 -3.90 11.66 17.90
CA TYR A 46 -3.78 12.63 18.98
C TYR A 46 -2.36 13.14 19.19
N THR A 47 -1.44 12.91 18.24
CA THR A 47 -0.04 13.33 18.38
C THR A 47 0.33 14.56 17.54
N ARG A 48 -0.64 15.34 17.06
CA ARG A 48 -0.40 16.58 16.30
C ARG A 48 -0.49 17.79 17.22
N GLN A 49 0.14 18.92 16.84
CA GLN A 49 0.21 20.15 17.65
C GLN A 49 -1.14 20.68 18.18
N GLN A 50 -2.27 20.35 17.54
CA GLN A 50 -3.60 20.78 17.98
C GLN A 50 -4.25 19.85 19.02
N SER A 51 -3.64 18.70 19.30
CA SER A 51 -4.15 17.75 20.28
C SER A 51 -3.98 18.30 21.68
N ILE A 52 -5.02 18.11 22.50
CA ILE A 52 -4.99 18.40 23.93
C ILE A 52 -4.32 17.28 24.73
N TYR A 53 -4.23 16.08 24.15
CA TYR A 53 -3.44 14.98 24.66
C TYR A 53 -1.98 15.22 24.27
N ASN A 54 -1.08 15.12 25.23
CA ASN A 54 0.32 15.43 25.01
C ASN A 54 1.22 14.81 26.08
N ASP A 55 1.12 13.49 26.25
CA ASP A 55 1.96 12.72 27.16
C ASP A 55 3.44 13.13 27.08
N THR A 56 4.09 13.17 28.25
CA THR A 56 5.53 13.47 28.35
C THR A 56 6.31 12.23 28.72
N TRP A 57 7.56 12.18 28.27
CA TRP A 57 8.44 11.04 28.47
C TRP A 57 9.88 11.50 28.68
N ALA A 58 10.65 10.72 29.43
CA ALA A 58 12.09 10.92 29.55
C ALA A 58 12.83 9.61 29.85
N TYR A 59 14.10 9.55 29.43
CA TYR A 59 15.04 8.54 29.88
C TYR A 59 16.41 9.16 30.11
N SER A 60 17.20 8.55 30.98
CA SER A 60 18.59 8.91 31.20
C SER A 60 19.37 7.68 31.64
N VAL A 61 20.48 7.39 30.98
CA VAL A 61 21.42 6.33 31.37
C VAL A 61 22.79 6.96 31.62
N VAL A 62 23.33 6.72 32.80
CA VAL A 62 24.62 7.28 33.25
C VAL A 62 25.58 6.17 33.68
N GLY A 63 26.88 6.47 33.69
CA GLY A 63 27.94 5.51 34.00
C GLY A 63 28.52 4.78 32.80
N LEU A 64 27.96 4.95 31.60
CA LEU A 64 28.53 4.44 30.35
C LEU A 64 29.33 5.54 29.62
N PRO A 65 30.47 5.21 28.98
CA PRO A 65 31.32 6.17 28.25
C PRO A 65 30.73 6.51 26.86
N ALA A 66 29.48 6.98 26.80
CA ALA A 66 28.81 7.35 25.55
C ALA A 66 27.91 8.58 25.73
N THR A 67 27.71 9.31 24.64
CA THR A 67 26.81 10.48 24.58
C THR A 67 25.45 10.12 23.99
N GLY A 68 24.41 10.87 24.34
CA GLY A 68 23.08 10.71 23.74
C GLY A 68 22.30 9.50 24.28
N LEU A 69 22.55 9.13 25.54
CA LEU A 69 21.82 8.14 26.32
C LEU A 69 20.77 8.76 27.27
N SER A 70 20.45 10.04 27.05
CA SER A 70 19.41 10.76 27.78
C SER A 70 18.61 11.61 26.80
N ALA A 71 17.29 11.60 26.94
CA ALA A 71 16.38 12.46 26.19
C ALA A 71 15.07 12.64 26.94
N ASN A 72 14.33 13.69 26.59
CA ASN A 72 12.97 13.92 27.04
C ASN A 72 12.16 14.56 25.92
N GLY A 73 10.84 14.51 26.04
CA GLY A 73 9.96 15.16 25.10
C GLY A 73 8.50 14.98 25.42
N SER A 74 7.68 15.40 24.46
CA SER A 74 6.23 15.23 24.48
C SER A 74 5.76 14.60 23.16
N VAL A 75 4.69 13.82 23.20
CA VAL A 75 4.23 13.02 22.07
C VAL A 75 3.79 13.89 20.88
N ASN A 76 3.26 15.09 21.11
CA ASN A 76 2.89 16.02 20.01
C ASN A 76 4.08 16.53 19.19
N HIS A 77 5.28 16.44 19.74
CA HIS A 77 6.52 16.86 19.06
C HIS A 77 7.35 15.68 18.56
N SER A 78 7.25 14.53 19.21
CA SER A 78 8.13 13.39 18.95
C SER A 78 7.47 12.26 18.17
N HIS A 79 6.13 12.18 18.18
CA HIS A 79 5.37 11.04 17.67
C HIS A 79 4.27 11.47 16.67
N TYR A 80 4.36 12.63 16.01
CA TYR A 80 3.35 13.06 15.02
C TYR A 80 3.39 12.26 13.69
N THR A 81 4.48 11.51 13.42
CA THR A 81 4.62 10.63 12.24
C THR A 81 4.63 9.14 12.56
N GLN A 82 4.77 8.75 13.83
CA GLN A 82 4.86 7.35 14.25
C GLN A 82 4.52 7.17 15.74
N GLY A 83 3.90 6.05 16.11
CA GLY A 83 3.56 5.74 17.50
C GLY A 83 4.71 5.18 18.34
N ARG A 84 5.83 4.81 17.70
CA ARG A 84 7.01 4.24 18.35
C ARG A 84 8.29 4.89 17.86
N THR A 85 9.19 5.20 18.78
CA THR A 85 10.58 5.57 18.51
C THR A 85 11.51 4.61 19.24
N SER A 86 12.57 4.14 18.57
CA SER A 86 13.62 3.33 19.18
C SER A 86 14.98 3.88 18.79
N LYS A 87 15.96 3.69 19.67
CA LYS A 87 17.37 3.94 19.38
C LYS A 87 18.21 2.91 20.13
N THR A 88 19.15 2.28 19.45
CA THR A 88 20.15 1.42 20.08
C THR A 88 21.51 2.08 19.98
N VAL A 89 22.23 2.10 21.10
CA VAL A 89 23.61 2.56 21.19
C VAL A 89 24.48 1.41 21.66
N CYS A 90 25.58 1.21 20.93
CA CYS A 90 26.61 0.27 21.27
C CYS A 90 27.76 0.99 21.95
N VAL A 91 28.04 0.64 23.21
CA VAL A 91 29.07 1.28 24.01
C VAL A 91 30.20 0.29 24.27
N ASP A 92 31.41 0.64 23.84
CA ASP A 92 32.62 -0.07 24.26
C ASP A 92 32.89 0.26 25.72
N VAL A 93 32.99 -0.79 26.55
CA VAL A 93 33.25 -0.67 27.99
C VAL A 93 34.51 -1.46 28.40
N THR A 94 35.31 -1.89 27.43
CA THR A 94 36.49 -2.75 27.64
C THR A 94 37.47 -2.14 28.65
N GLU A 95 37.68 -0.83 28.61
CA GLU A 95 38.55 -0.14 29.56
C GLU A 95 37.93 -0.08 30.96
N GLN A 96 36.64 0.24 31.05
CA GLN A 96 35.93 0.45 32.32
C GLN A 96 35.73 -0.86 33.08
N THR A 97 35.60 -1.98 32.38
CA THR A 97 35.34 -3.29 32.97
C THR A 97 36.60 -4.14 33.11
N ARG A 98 37.78 -3.62 32.72
CA ARG A 98 39.03 -4.41 32.68
C ARG A 98 39.36 -5.07 34.03
N ASN A 99 39.21 -4.31 35.12
CA ASN A 99 39.65 -4.72 36.46
C ASN A 99 38.54 -4.69 37.52
N ALA A 100 37.37 -4.12 37.20
CA ALA A 100 36.26 -3.97 38.14
C ALA A 100 34.92 -4.03 37.39
N ALA A 101 33.85 -4.39 38.10
CA ALA A 101 32.51 -4.29 37.53
C ALA A 101 32.13 -2.80 37.39
N LEU A 102 31.38 -2.47 36.34
CA LEU A 102 30.90 -1.12 36.08
C LEU A 102 29.43 -1.00 36.49
N THR A 103 29.10 0.00 37.31
CA THR A 103 27.72 0.30 37.69
C THR A 103 27.11 1.30 36.71
N VAL A 104 25.95 0.94 36.16
CA VAL A 104 25.12 1.79 35.30
C VAL A 104 23.86 2.16 36.07
N SER A 105 23.54 3.45 36.09
CA SER A 105 22.36 3.98 36.77
C SER A 105 21.59 4.95 35.87
N GLY A 106 20.47 5.49 36.37
CA GLY A 106 19.63 6.40 35.60
C GLY A 106 18.15 6.26 35.90
N PHE A 107 17.30 6.63 34.95
CA PHE A 107 15.84 6.50 35.08
C PHE A 107 15.13 6.41 33.73
N VAL A 108 13.91 5.90 33.76
CA VAL A 108 12.88 6.09 32.72
C VAL A 108 11.64 6.72 33.35
N HIS A 109 10.93 7.54 32.58
CA HIS A 109 9.86 8.40 33.06
C HIS A 109 8.77 8.55 31.99
N ALA A 110 7.51 8.56 32.43
CA ALA A 110 6.34 8.84 31.60
C ALA A 110 5.25 9.54 32.43
N ILE A 111 4.55 10.50 31.83
CA ILE A 111 3.36 11.17 32.40
C ILE A 111 2.28 11.23 31.33
N ASN A 112 1.09 10.71 31.65
CA ASN A 112 -0.07 10.83 30.76
C ASN A 112 -0.78 12.18 30.96
N ILE A 113 -1.05 12.91 29.88
CA ILE A 113 -1.63 14.25 29.87
C ILE A 113 -2.91 14.24 29.03
N GLY A 114 -4.02 14.57 29.71
CA GLY A 114 -5.29 14.87 29.08
C GLY A 114 -6.29 13.70 29.06
N ASP A 115 -5.87 12.46 29.30
CA ASP A 115 -6.78 11.30 29.30
C ASP A 115 -6.45 10.22 30.36
N TYR A 116 -7.16 9.08 30.28
CA TYR A 116 -7.01 7.90 31.15
C TYR A 116 -6.92 6.59 30.34
N LEU A 117 -6.75 6.67 29.02
CA LEU A 117 -7.00 5.56 28.09
C LEU A 117 -5.81 5.27 27.16
N LEU A 118 -5.00 6.26 26.84
CA LEU A 118 -3.97 6.19 25.81
C LEU A 118 -2.59 6.27 26.46
N PRO A 119 -2.06 5.14 26.97
CA PRO A 119 -0.85 5.22 27.76
C PRO A 119 0.40 5.45 26.92
N THR A 120 1.35 6.16 27.54
CA THR A 120 2.71 6.30 27.03
C THR A 120 3.66 5.48 27.89
N THR A 121 4.54 4.73 27.20
CA THR A 121 5.54 3.85 27.80
C THR A 121 6.94 4.24 27.34
N THR A 122 7.82 4.49 28.30
CA THR A 122 9.25 4.70 28.07
C THR A 122 10.04 3.52 28.63
N THR A 123 10.92 2.93 27.82
CA THR A 123 11.75 1.80 28.24
C THR A 123 13.22 2.01 27.93
N VAL A 124 14.07 1.42 28.78
CA VAL A 124 15.50 1.22 28.55
C VAL A 124 15.82 -0.25 28.79
N GLU A 125 16.38 -0.90 27.77
CA GLU A 125 16.94 -2.25 27.86
C GLU A 125 18.48 -2.17 27.83
N LEU A 126 19.13 -2.78 28.81
CA LEU A 126 20.58 -2.92 28.91
C LEU A 126 20.98 -4.38 28.67
N THR A 127 21.94 -4.61 27.78
CA THR A 127 22.45 -5.95 27.43
C THR A 127 23.97 -6.01 27.53
N LEU A 128 24.52 -7.13 28.04
CA LEU A 128 25.97 -7.35 28.15
C LEU A 128 26.69 -7.67 26.82
N ALA A 129 25.98 -7.55 25.71
CA ALA A 129 26.51 -7.69 24.37
C ALA A 129 25.80 -6.71 23.46
N CYS A 130 26.51 -6.21 22.45
CA CYS A 130 25.92 -5.37 21.41
C CYS A 130 24.97 -6.17 20.53
N LYS A 131 23.68 -5.82 20.56
CA LYS A 131 22.72 -6.16 19.50
C LYS A 131 22.93 -5.18 18.35
N GLY A 132 24.08 -5.29 17.67
CA GLY A 132 24.61 -4.22 16.81
C GLY A 132 24.03 -4.14 15.39
N LEU A 133 23.18 -5.09 14.99
CA LEU A 133 22.65 -5.11 13.64
C LEU A 133 21.52 -4.08 13.50
N SER A 134 21.71 -3.11 12.61
CA SER A 134 20.74 -2.05 12.35
C SER A 134 20.64 -1.76 10.85
N VAL A 135 19.45 -1.37 10.39
CA VAL A 135 19.25 -0.88 9.03
C VAL A 135 19.45 0.63 9.07
N SER A 136 20.44 1.14 8.34
CA SER A 136 20.68 2.58 8.25
C SER A 136 19.79 3.26 7.21
N SER A 137 19.40 2.54 6.16
CA SER A 137 18.43 2.99 5.17
C SER A 137 17.88 1.81 4.37
N ALA A 138 16.60 1.84 4.03
CA ALA A 138 16.00 0.96 3.03
C ALA A 138 15.26 1.80 1.99
N ARG A 139 15.43 1.49 0.70
CA ARG A 139 14.88 2.31 -0.40
C ARG A 139 14.36 1.46 -1.53
N PHE A 140 13.12 1.68 -1.93
CA PHE A 140 12.66 1.24 -3.24
C PHE A 140 13.22 2.16 -4.32
N LEU A 141 13.46 1.60 -5.51
CA LEU A 141 13.92 2.36 -6.66
C LEU A 141 12.95 2.24 -7.83
N SER A 142 13.05 3.18 -8.76
CA SER A 142 12.37 3.20 -10.05
C SER A 142 13.37 3.72 -11.09
N PRO A 143 13.42 3.18 -12.32
CA PRO A 143 12.52 2.17 -12.88
C PRO A 143 12.80 0.75 -12.36
N ASN A 144 11.90 -0.19 -12.66
CA ASN A 144 12.13 -1.61 -12.41
C ASN A 144 13.20 -2.20 -13.33
N ALA A 145 13.55 -3.47 -13.12
CA ALA A 145 14.57 -4.18 -13.91
C ALA A 145 14.24 -4.35 -15.42
N ASN A 146 13.01 -4.02 -15.84
CA ASN A 146 12.60 -3.98 -17.24
C ASN A 146 12.50 -2.53 -17.77
N ALA A 147 13.11 -1.57 -17.08
CA ALA A 147 13.14 -0.14 -17.41
C ALA A 147 11.76 0.56 -17.40
N HIS A 148 10.77 -0.01 -16.70
CA HIS A 148 9.46 0.62 -16.52
C HIS A 148 9.44 1.49 -15.25
N PRO A 149 8.98 2.75 -15.33
CA PRO A 149 8.60 3.50 -14.14
C PRO A 149 7.55 2.75 -13.32
N ILE A 150 7.74 2.71 -12.00
CA ILE A 150 6.88 2.04 -11.02
C ILE A 150 6.66 2.94 -9.81
N LEU A 151 5.73 2.53 -8.94
CA LEU A 151 5.38 3.11 -7.64
C LEU A 151 4.79 4.51 -7.68
N ASN A 152 4.93 5.27 -8.75
CA ASN A 152 4.38 6.61 -8.85
C ASN A 152 3.77 6.84 -10.24
N PRO A 153 2.46 7.16 -10.34
CA PRO A 153 1.85 7.54 -11.60
C PRO A 153 2.53 8.77 -12.22
N ILE A 154 2.77 8.75 -13.53
CA ILE A 154 3.36 9.89 -14.26
C ILE A 154 2.25 10.64 -15.01
N GLY A 155 2.26 11.97 -14.93
CA GLY A 155 1.47 12.80 -15.84
C GLY A 155 -0.02 12.94 -15.51
N THR A 156 -0.45 12.62 -14.30
CA THR A 156 -1.87 12.62 -13.91
C THR A 156 -2.11 13.40 -12.62
N GLY A 157 -2.39 14.70 -12.74
CA GLY A 157 -2.60 15.61 -11.60
C GLY A 157 -3.85 15.35 -10.75
N ALA A 158 -4.65 14.34 -11.08
CA ALA A 158 -5.90 14.02 -10.38
C ALA A 158 -5.81 12.79 -9.46
N ASN A 159 -4.66 12.11 -9.43
CA ASN A 159 -4.45 10.90 -8.64
C ASN A 159 -4.26 11.24 -7.15
N LEU A 160 -4.36 10.22 -6.29
CA LEU A 160 -3.97 10.39 -4.89
C LEU A 160 -2.47 10.75 -4.82
N PRO A 161 -2.08 11.65 -3.91
CA PRO A 161 -0.69 12.04 -3.78
C PRO A 161 0.16 10.91 -3.19
N GLY A 162 1.43 10.88 -3.59
CA GLY A 162 2.44 9.97 -3.04
C GLY A 162 2.53 8.63 -3.79
N PRO A 163 3.40 7.73 -3.30
CA PRO A 163 3.65 6.48 -3.98
C PRO A 163 2.56 5.44 -3.71
N TYR A 164 2.50 4.45 -4.58
CA TYR A 164 1.55 3.36 -4.62
C TYR A 164 2.28 2.03 -4.56
N LEU A 165 1.69 1.04 -3.89
CA LEU A 165 2.31 -0.26 -3.73
C LEU A 165 1.29 -1.37 -3.85
N SER A 166 1.47 -2.26 -4.83
CA SER A 166 0.70 -3.50 -4.90
C SER A 166 1.07 -4.44 -3.77
N ILE A 167 0.08 -4.77 -2.94
CA ILE A 167 0.15 -5.66 -1.78
C ILE A 167 -0.65 -6.91 -2.08
N GLN A 168 0.04 -8.05 -2.13
CA GLN A 168 -0.63 -9.34 -2.20
C GLN A 168 -1.00 -9.76 -0.77
N GLN A 169 -2.26 -10.14 -0.55
CA GLN A 169 -2.74 -10.58 0.75
C GLN A 169 -2.78 -12.10 0.85
N SER A 170 -2.44 -12.64 2.02
CA SER A 170 -2.61 -14.04 2.36
C SER A 170 -3.85 -14.16 3.20
N ASP A 171 -4.69 -15.13 2.88
CA ASP A 171 -5.91 -15.41 3.62
C ASP A 171 -5.58 -15.70 5.09
N ALA A 172 -5.80 -14.73 5.97
CA ALA A 172 -5.93 -14.93 7.40
C ALA A 172 -7.27 -14.35 7.83
N LEU A 173 -8.37 -15.07 7.54
CA LEU A 173 -9.68 -14.73 8.08
C LEU A 173 -10.33 -15.94 8.78
N PRO A 174 -10.92 -15.76 9.98
CA PRO A 174 -11.64 -16.81 10.71
C PRO A 174 -13.02 -17.17 10.14
N PHE A 175 -13.49 -16.50 9.07
CA PHE A 175 -14.83 -16.70 8.52
C PHE A 175 -14.85 -16.65 6.98
N GLY A 176 -15.04 -17.82 6.36
CA GLY A 176 -15.52 -17.95 4.97
C GLY A 176 -14.52 -18.59 3.99
N PRO A 177 -14.96 -19.50 3.10
CA PRO A 177 -14.08 -20.27 2.22
C PRO A 177 -13.69 -19.43 1.00
N TYR A 178 -12.62 -18.65 1.12
CA TYR A 178 -11.92 -18.13 -0.05
C TYR A 178 -10.79 -19.09 -0.38
N ARG A 179 -10.95 -19.77 -1.51
CA ARG A 179 -9.96 -20.70 -2.02
C ARG A 179 -8.82 -19.85 -2.56
N LEU A 180 -7.65 -19.95 -1.92
CA LEU A 180 -6.35 -19.63 -2.50
C LEU A 180 -6.28 -20.20 -3.91
N ILE A 181 -6.62 -19.37 -4.89
CA ILE A 181 -6.13 -19.59 -6.22
C ILE A 181 -4.81 -18.83 -6.22
N GLN A 182 -3.72 -19.51 -5.90
CA GLN A 182 -2.38 -19.09 -6.33
C GLN A 182 -2.38 -19.03 -7.87
N ARG A 183 -2.95 -17.96 -8.44
CA ARG A 183 -2.84 -17.63 -9.86
C ARG A 183 -1.84 -16.49 -9.96
N SER A 184 -0.57 -16.87 -9.93
CA SER A 184 0.44 -16.27 -10.81
C SER A 184 0.50 -14.73 -10.80
N GLY A 185 0.46 -14.11 -9.62
CA GLY A 185 0.81 -12.70 -9.43
C GLY A 185 2.33 -12.46 -9.32
N SER A 186 3.10 -13.54 -9.14
CA SER A 186 4.57 -13.57 -9.05
C SER A 186 5.27 -13.51 -10.41
N GLY A 187 4.62 -12.92 -11.43
CA GLY A 187 5.26 -12.69 -12.72
C GLY A 187 6.56 -11.93 -12.53
N ALA A 188 7.68 -12.52 -12.95
CA ALA A 188 9.01 -11.94 -12.85
C ALA A 188 9.12 -10.58 -13.57
N SER A 189 8.13 -10.19 -14.38
CA SER A 189 8.07 -8.96 -15.18
C SER A 189 7.78 -7.68 -14.39
N HIS A 190 7.13 -7.75 -13.22
CA HIS A 190 6.69 -6.58 -12.45
C HIS A 190 7.23 -6.64 -11.02
N THR A 191 8.55 -6.50 -10.92
CA THR A 191 9.30 -6.50 -9.66
C THR A 191 9.65 -5.08 -9.22
N ILE A 192 10.00 -4.89 -7.95
CA ILE A 192 10.47 -3.62 -7.41
C ILE A 192 11.95 -3.76 -7.06
N PRO A 193 12.84 -2.84 -7.46
CA PRO A 193 14.19 -2.85 -6.92
C PRO A 193 14.21 -2.31 -5.48
N LEU A 194 14.96 -2.97 -4.59
CA LEU A 194 15.16 -2.56 -3.20
C LEU A 194 16.65 -2.53 -2.87
N GLU A 195 17.09 -1.44 -2.23
CA GLU A 195 18.42 -1.35 -1.63
C GLU A 195 18.31 -1.20 -0.12
N ILE A 196 19.10 -1.97 0.61
CA ILE A 196 19.23 -1.90 2.07
C ILE A 196 20.69 -1.58 2.39
N THR A 197 20.92 -0.56 3.22
CA THR A 197 22.22 -0.30 3.85
C THR A 197 22.11 -0.61 5.33
N TYR A 198 23.05 -1.36 5.88
CA TYR A 198 23.04 -1.82 7.26
C TYR A 198 24.39 -1.65 7.94
N LYS A 199 24.38 -1.73 9.27
CA LYS A 199 25.58 -1.69 10.11
C LYS A 199 25.54 -2.80 11.15
N PRO A 200 26.71 -3.33 11.56
CA PRO A 200 28.03 -3.03 10.99
C PRO A 200 28.20 -3.69 9.60
N ALA A 201 29.12 -3.17 8.80
CA ALA A 201 29.24 -3.56 7.38
C ALA A 201 29.76 -4.99 7.17
N ASP A 202 30.47 -5.53 8.16
CA ASP A 202 30.99 -6.89 8.20
C ASP A 202 29.98 -7.93 8.73
N ALA A 203 28.76 -7.51 9.08
CA ALA A 203 27.73 -8.45 9.52
C ALA A 203 27.35 -9.42 8.39
N LYS A 204 27.28 -10.71 8.74
CA LYS A 204 26.86 -11.78 7.82
C LYS A 204 25.35 -11.95 7.91
N ILE A 205 24.64 -11.48 6.89
CA ILE A 205 23.18 -11.53 6.85
C ILE A 205 22.71 -12.92 6.42
N THR A 206 21.78 -13.49 7.18
CA THR A 206 21.18 -14.81 6.95
C THR A 206 19.71 -14.72 6.57
N GLU A 207 19.02 -13.63 6.94
CA GLU A 207 17.61 -13.44 6.62
C GLU A 207 17.28 -11.98 6.30
N VAL A 208 16.33 -11.79 5.40
CA VAL A 208 15.70 -10.50 5.10
C VAL A 208 14.20 -10.70 5.06
N HIS A 209 13.47 -9.98 5.90
CA HIS A 209 12.01 -10.00 5.96
C HIS A 209 11.46 -8.60 5.70
N ILE A 210 10.28 -8.54 5.07
CA ILE A 210 9.52 -7.30 4.90
C ILE A 210 8.22 -7.42 5.67
N GLY A 211 7.89 -6.35 6.38
CA GLY A 211 6.61 -6.17 7.05
C GLY A 211 5.91 -4.91 6.60
N ILE A 212 4.61 -4.88 6.87
CA ILE A 212 3.76 -3.70 6.64
C ILE A 212 3.07 -3.30 7.94
N SER A 213 2.81 -2.02 8.10
CA SER A 213 1.88 -1.50 9.10
C SER A 213 1.27 -0.18 8.65
N PRO A 214 0.13 0.24 9.22
CA PRO A 214 -0.50 1.52 8.89
C PRO A 214 0.43 2.74 9.10
N ASP A 215 1.44 2.63 9.97
CA ASP A 215 2.23 3.76 10.46
C ASP A 215 3.75 3.50 10.60
N GLY A 216 4.19 2.27 10.31
CA GLY A 216 5.56 1.83 10.47
C GLY A 216 5.93 1.44 11.90
N GLY A 217 5.01 1.56 12.86
CA GLY A 217 5.09 0.92 14.17
C GLY A 217 4.69 -0.55 14.06
N ASP A 218 5.30 -1.41 14.89
CA ASP A 218 5.06 -2.85 15.00
C ASP A 218 4.64 -3.57 13.70
N PRO A 219 5.52 -3.58 12.66
CA PRO A 219 5.17 -4.13 11.36
C PRO A 219 4.82 -5.62 11.43
N ALA A 220 3.76 -6.02 10.73
CA ALA A 220 3.43 -7.41 10.50
C ALA A 220 4.37 -7.98 9.43
N PHE A 221 5.41 -8.69 9.86
CA PHE A 221 6.40 -9.30 8.96
C PHE A 221 5.84 -10.52 8.25
N ALA A 222 6.06 -10.58 6.94
CA ALA A 222 5.82 -11.79 6.18
C ALA A 222 6.79 -12.91 6.59
N ALA A 223 6.31 -14.15 6.52
CA ALA A 223 7.10 -15.32 6.90
C ALA A 223 8.26 -15.60 5.93
N ASP A 224 8.16 -15.14 4.67
CA ASP A 224 9.15 -15.39 3.63
C ASP A 224 10.50 -14.73 3.96
N ASN A 225 11.57 -15.52 3.94
CA ASN A 225 12.94 -15.00 3.89
C ASN A 225 13.28 -14.64 2.44
N LEU A 226 13.47 -13.35 2.20
CA LEU A 226 13.67 -12.80 0.87
C LEU A 226 15.12 -12.83 0.42
N LEU A 227 16.09 -13.17 1.29
CA LEU A 227 17.52 -13.08 0.98
C LEU A 227 17.92 -13.81 -0.32
N GLY A 228 17.23 -14.91 -0.67
CA GLY A 228 17.46 -15.64 -1.93
C GLY A 228 17.15 -14.85 -3.21
N GLN A 229 16.50 -13.69 -3.11
CA GLN A 229 16.24 -12.77 -4.23
C GLN A 229 17.31 -11.68 -4.38
N ALA A 230 18.28 -11.60 -3.47
CA ALA A 230 19.33 -10.58 -3.50
C ALA A 230 20.40 -10.92 -4.56
N HIS A 231 20.95 -9.89 -5.21
CA HIS A 231 22.02 -10.04 -6.22
C HIS A 231 23.42 -9.76 -5.67
N THR A 232 23.56 -8.82 -4.73
CA THR A 232 24.87 -8.49 -4.15
C THR A 232 24.78 -8.48 -2.63
N THR A 233 25.46 -9.44 -2.01
CA THR A 233 25.96 -9.37 -0.63
C THR A 233 27.43 -8.92 -0.59
N ASP A 234 28.06 -8.73 -1.76
CA ASP A 234 29.53 -8.58 -1.86
C ASP A 234 30.03 -7.16 -1.57
N THR A 235 29.12 -6.19 -1.42
CA THR A 235 29.47 -4.87 -0.89
C THR A 235 29.17 -4.87 0.61
N PRO A 236 30.19 -4.82 1.48
CA PRO A 236 29.99 -4.79 2.92
C PRO A 236 28.97 -3.72 3.33
N GLY A 237 28.00 -4.11 4.17
CA GLY A 237 26.96 -3.21 4.67
C GLY A 237 25.84 -2.88 3.67
N LYS A 238 25.74 -3.57 2.53
CA LYS A 238 24.66 -3.37 1.55
C LYS A 238 24.05 -4.68 1.06
N ILE A 239 22.73 -4.66 0.84
CA ILE A 239 21.97 -5.72 0.17
C ILE A 239 21.20 -5.08 -0.98
N LYS A 240 21.28 -5.67 -2.18
CA LYS A 240 20.53 -5.20 -3.34
C LYS A 240 19.63 -6.29 -3.90
N PHE A 241 18.37 -5.93 -4.11
CA PHE A 241 17.37 -6.73 -4.81
C PHE A 241 17.05 -6.00 -6.12
N PRO A 242 17.61 -6.39 -7.27
CA PRO A 242 17.25 -5.77 -8.54
C PRO A 242 15.83 -6.14 -8.99
N ARG A 243 15.33 -7.31 -8.54
CA ARG A 243 14.07 -7.90 -8.96
C ARG A 243 13.27 -8.43 -7.77
N LEU A 244 13.02 -7.60 -6.75
CA LEU A 244 12.23 -8.03 -5.60
C LEU A 244 10.79 -8.33 -6.02
N SER A 245 10.37 -9.57 -5.80
CA SER A 245 8.97 -9.91 -5.64
C SER A 245 8.62 -9.77 -4.17
N LEU A 246 7.69 -8.86 -3.86
CA LEU A 246 7.17 -8.73 -2.50
C LEU A 246 6.51 -10.04 -2.06
N PRO A 247 6.64 -10.37 -0.76
CA PRO A 247 5.94 -11.52 -0.20
C PRO A 247 4.44 -11.25 -0.14
N THR A 248 3.72 -12.28 0.27
CA THR A 248 2.31 -12.13 0.63
C THR A 248 2.19 -11.67 2.08
N PHE A 249 1.30 -10.72 2.36
CA PHE A 249 1.12 -10.15 3.69
C PHE A 249 -0.20 -10.61 4.33
N ALA A 250 -0.16 -10.92 5.62
CA ALA A 250 -1.36 -11.21 6.39
C ALA A 250 -2.13 -9.93 6.74
N GLY A 251 -3.43 -10.06 6.99
CA GLY A 251 -4.30 -9.00 7.48
C GLY A 251 -5.26 -8.43 6.44
N SER A 252 -6.20 -7.61 6.92
CA SER A 252 -7.27 -7.01 6.11
C SER A 252 -6.79 -5.86 5.24
N MET A 253 -7.52 -5.58 4.15
CA MET A 253 -7.28 -4.38 3.32
C MET A 253 -7.48 -3.11 4.15
N VAL A 254 -6.68 -2.08 3.89
CA VAL A 254 -6.81 -0.76 4.54
C VAL A 254 -7.11 0.35 3.53
N ASN A 255 -7.87 1.35 3.98
CA ASN A 255 -8.27 2.51 3.19
C ASN A 255 -7.24 3.65 3.26
N GLY A 256 -6.29 3.55 4.19
CA GLY A 256 -5.20 4.49 4.41
C GLY A 256 -3.90 4.06 3.72
N MET A 257 -2.84 4.81 3.99
CA MET A 257 -1.50 4.43 3.55
C MET A 257 -0.90 3.35 4.45
N LEU A 258 0.10 2.65 3.95
CA LEU A 258 0.93 1.70 4.70
C LEU A 258 2.38 2.14 4.67
N ALA A 259 3.09 1.95 5.76
CA ALA A 259 4.54 1.92 5.78
C ALA A 259 5.02 0.50 5.46
N VAL A 260 6.15 0.43 4.76
CA VAL A 260 6.89 -0.82 4.54
C VAL A 260 8.14 -0.78 5.37
N THR A 261 8.46 -1.89 6.03
CA THR A 261 9.62 -1.97 6.90
C THR A 261 10.41 -3.25 6.65
N VAL A 262 11.73 -3.12 6.61
CA VAL A 262 12.66 -4.23 6.47
C VAL A 262 13.20 -4.64 7.84
N ARG A 263 13.36 -5.95 8.03
CA ARG A 263 14.13 -6.54 9.12
C ARG A 263 15.20 -7.45 8.52
N ILE A 264 16.42 -7.32 8.99
CA ILE A 264 17.52 -8.23 8.65
C ILE A 264 17.92 -9.03 9.88
N THR A 265 18.27 -10.30 9.69
CA THR A 265 18.86 -11.16 10.73
C THR A 265 20.23 -11.60 10.25
N GLY A 266 21.21 -11.61 11.15
CA GLY A 266 22.56 -12.05 10.83
C GLY A 266 23.47 -12.12 12.04
N THR A 267 24.74 -12.44 11.82
CA THR A 267 25.78 -12.47 12.86
C THR A 267 26.75 -11.30 12.74
N VAL A 268 27.25 -10.85 13.88
CA VAL A 268 28.32 -9.83 13.99
C VAL A 268 29.47 -10.46 14.78
N GLY A 269 30.57 -10.76 14.10
CA GLY A 269 31.66 -11.57 14.69
C GLY A 269 31.14 -12.94 15.15
N ASP A 270 31.52 -13.34 16.37
CA ASP A 270 31.08 -14.61 17.01
C ASP A 270 29.74 -14.48 17.77
N THR A 271 29.03 -13.35 17.61
CA THR A 271 27.75 -13.14 18.28
C THR A 271 26.68 -14.03 17.65
N PRO A 272 25.80 -14.68 18.46
CA PRO A 272 24.62 -15.37 17.95
C PRO A 272 23.78 -14.49 17.03
N ALA A 273 23.00 -15.10 16.14
CA ALA A 273 22.17 -14.38 15.20
C ALA A 273 21.28 -13.33 15.91
N ILE A 274 21.32 -12.10 15.42
CA ILE A 274 20.58 -10.94 15.92
C ILE A 274 19.76 -10.34 14.79
N SER A 275 18.51 -9.98 15.09
CA SER A 275 17.66 -9.26 14.15
C SER A 275 17.72 -7.75 14.42
N SER A 276 17.72 -6.95 13.34
CA SER A 276 17.60 -5.50 13.42
C SER A 276 16.24 -5.08 13.97
N ASP A 277 16.21 -4.01 14.77
CA ASP A 277 14.94 -3.39 15.16
C ASP A 277 14.37 -2.59 13.97
N PRO A 278 13.18 -2.93 13.45
CA PRO A 278 12.52 -2.16 12.41
C PRO A 278 12.28 -0.68 12.74
N ALA A 279 12.14 -0.34 14.01
CA ALA A 279 11.97 1.04 14.45
C ALA A 279 13.27 1.86 14.32
N GLU A 280 14.41 1.21 14.07
CA GLU A 280 15.73 1.81 13.89
C GLU A 280 16.16 1.77 12.43
N GLY A 281 15.51 2.61 11.60
CA GLY A 281 15.90 2.86 10.20
C GLY A 281 15.47 1.80 9.18
N GLY A 282 14.64 0.82 9.58
CA GLY A 282 14.10 -0.21 8.69
C GLY A 282 13.00 0.28 7.74
N LYS A 283 12.44 1.48 7.95
CA LYS A 283 11.36 2.03 7.10
C LYS A 283 11.86 2.23 5.67
N VAL A 284 11.12 1.71 4.71
CA VAL A 284 11.46 1.81 3.29
C VAL A 284 10.97 3.13 2.72
N GLU A 285 11.90 3.87 2.12
CA GLU A 285 11.66 5.14 1.46
C GLU A 285 11.51 4.97 -0.06
N PHE A 286 10.73 5.84 -0.68
CA PHE A 286 10.69 6.08 -2.12
C PHE A 286 10.45 7.57 -2.38
N ASP A 287 11.36 8.24 -3.11
CA ASP A 287 11.28 9.68 -3.43
C ASP A 287 10.95 10.58 -2.21
N GLY A 288 11.58 10.33 -1.06
CA GLY A 288 11.35 11.10 0.17
C GLY A 288 10.09 10.71 0.95
N ALA A 289 9.27 9.78 0.45
CA ALA A 289 8.08 9.28 1.12
C ALA A 289 8.32 7.89 1.72
N THR A 290 7.74 7.62 2.89
CA THR A 290 7.80 6.30 3.57
C THR A 290 6.42 5.65 3.74
N ALA A 291 5.39 6.29 3.21
CA ALA A 291 4.01 5.83 3.26
C ALA A 291 3.53 5.62 1.83
N PHE A 292 2.84 4.51 1.59
CA PHE A 292 2.39 4.06 0.28
C PHE A 292 0.89 3.84 0.27
N THR A 293 0.21 4.25 -0.80
CA THR A 293 -1.19 3.86 -1.03
C THR A 293 -1.23 2.40 -1.47
N PRO A 294 -1.87 1.49 -0.71
CA PRO A 294 -1.90 0.09 -1.07
C PRO A 294 -2.87 -0.17 -2.23
N LEU A 295 -2.44 -1.02 -3.16
CA LEU A 295 -3.26 -1.61 -4.21
C LEU A 295 -3.39 -3.11 -3.97
N TYR A 296 -4.62 -3.61 -3.98
CA TYR A 296 -4.94 -5.01 -3.78
C TYR A 296 -5.49 -5.62 -5.05
N LEU A 297 -5.36 -6.94 -5.22
CA LEU A 297 -5.85 -7.60 -6.41
C LEU A 297 -7.38 -7.77 -6.32
N ALA A 298 -8.13 -6.90 -7.02
CA ALA A 298 -9.60 -6.90 -7.00
C ALA A 298 -10.19 -8.23 -7.47
N ALA A 299 -9.51 -8.91 -8.41
CA ALA A 299 -9.93 -10.20 -8.95
C ALA A 299 -9.89 -11.34 -7.92
N ASP A 300 -9.09 -11.22 -6.85
CA ASP A 300 -8.99 -12.22 -5.78
C ASP A 300 -10.11 -12.06 -4.74
N VAL A 301 -10.82 -10.94 -4.75
CA VAL A 301 -12.02 -10.75 -3.92
C VAL A 301 -13.12 -11.61 -4.49
N ALA A 302 -13.61 -12.58 -3.71
CA ALA A 302 -14.53 -13.58 -4.24
C ALA A 302 -15.88 -13.03 -4.72
N SER A 303 -16.36 -11.93 -4.14
CA SER A 303 -17.56 -11.25 -4.66
C SER A 303 -17.33 -10.67 -6.06
N LEU A 304 -16.07 -10.47 -6.48
CA LEU A 304 -15.63 -9.86 -7.74
C LEU A 304 -15.06 -10.87 -8.74
N SER A 305 -14.55 -12.02 -8.30
CA SER A 305 -13.82 -12.98 -9.15
C SER A 305 -14.62 -13.47 -10.37
N GLY A 306 -15.93 -13.67 -10.23
CA GLY A 306 -16.83 -14.04 -11.33
C GLY A 306 -17.27 -12.86 -12.22
N ARG A 307 -16.95 -11.62 -11.84
CA ARG A 307 -17.36 -10.39 -12.53
C ARG A 307 -16.28 -9.81 -13.42
N ARG A 308 -15.01 -10.17 -13.21
CA ARG A 308 -13.93 -9.84 -14.15
C ARG A 308 -14.22 -10.47 -15.52
N TYR A 309 -14.02 -9.72 -16.59
CA TYR A 309 -14.00 -10.26 -17.96
C TYR A 309 -12.61 -10.12 -18.57
N GLY A 310 -12.41 -10.66 -19.79
CA GLY A 310 -11.11 -10.60 -20.46
C GLY A 310 -10.08 -11.57 -19.89
N SER A 311 -8.96 -11.70 -20.60
CA SER A 311 -7.78 -12.40 -20.08
C SER A 311 -7.00 -11.46 -19.17
N ARG A 312 -6.12 -12.02 -18.33
CA ARG A 312 -5.22 -11.24 -17.48
C ARG A 312 -3.78 -11.52 -17.87
N ASP A 313 -3.01 -10.45 -18.08
CA ASP A 313 -1.57 -10.58 -18.31
C ASP A 313 -0.81 -10.94 -17.01
N ALA A 314 0.34 -11.62 -17.14
CA ALA A 314 1.13 -12.05 -15.99
C ALA A 314 1.74 -10.85 -15.23
N GLY A 315 1.39 -10.71 -13.94
CA GLY A 315 1.65 -9.49 -13.16
C GLY A 315 0.86 -8.27 -13.64
N GLY A 316 -0.05 -8.48 -14.58
CA GLY A 316 -0.98 -7.51 -15.10
C GLY A 316 -2.17 -7.28 -14.18
N ASP A 317 -2.99 -6.39 -14.70
CA ASP A 317 -4.29 -5.83 -14.32
C ASP A 317 -5.03 -6.26 -13.02
N SER A 318 -5.95 -5.39 -12.59
CA SER A 318 -6.90 -5.48 -11.49
C SER A 318 -6.34 -5.08 -10.11
N TRP A 319 -5.21 -4.36 -10.09
CA TRP A 319 -4.68 -3.79 -8.85
C TRP A 319 -5.43 -2.51 -8.49
N ALA A 320 -6.14 -2.52 -7.38
CA ALA A 320 -7.13 -1.52 -7.05
C ALA A 320 -6.97 -1.02 -5.61
N THR A 321 -7.29 0.25 -5.35
CA THR A 321 -7.41 0.71 -3.97
C THR A 321 -8.57 -0.02 -3.27
N GLN A 322 -8.55 -0.12 -1.93
CA GLN A 322 -9.68 -0.69 -1.20
C GLN A 322 -11.00 0.05 -1.49
N ARG A 323 -10.95 1.37 -1.70
CA ARG A 323 -12.13 2.17 -2.05
C ARG A 323 -12.75 1.71 -3.37
N THR A 324 -11.91 1.46 -4.37
CA THR A 324 -12.30 0.94 -5.69
C THR A 324 -12.94 -0.45 -5.55
N ILE A 325 -12.33 -1.33 -4.76
CA ILE A 325 -12.85 -2.68 -4.49
C ILE A 325 -14.20 -2.63 -3.78
N ASN A 326 -14.35 -1.77 -2.77
CA ASN A 326 -15.61 -1.60 -2.04
C ASN A 326 -16.71 -1.05 -2.96
N TRP A 327 -16.37 -0.07 -3.82
CA TRP A 327 -17.31 0.45 -4.80
C TRP A 327 -17.77 -0.65 -5.78
N LEU A 328 -16.84 -1.41 -6.35
CA LEU A 328 -17.16 -2.54 -7.23
C LEU A 328 -18.00 -3.60 -6.52
N SER A 329 -17.66 -3.94 -5.27
CA SER A 329 -18.34 -4.99 -4.50
C SER A 329 -19.82 -4.69 -4.29
N ASN A 330 -20.18 -3.41 -4.16
CA ASN A 330 -21.55 -2.94 -3.93
C ASN A 330 -22.36 -2.71 -5.22
N LYS A 331 -21.82 -3.06 -6.39
CA LYS A 331 -22.46 -2.82 -7.69
C LYS A 331 -22.53 -4.10 -8.50
N PRO A 332 -23.53 -4.29 -9.38
CA PRO A 332 -23.62 -5.49 -10.23
C PRO A 332 -22.65 -5.50 -11.42
N TYR A 333 -21.68 -4.58 -11.45
CA TYR A 333 -20.87 -4.32 -12.63
C TYR A 333 -19.84 -5.41 -12.91
N ARG A 334 -19.60 -5.62 -14.20
CA ARG A 334 -18.45 -6.37 -14.70
C ARG A 334 -17.33 -5.42 -15.07
N PHE A 335 -16.11 -5.80 -14.72
CA PHE A 335 -14.92 -4.96 -14.87
C PHE A 335 -13.79 -5.72 -15.58
N ASP A 336 -12.85 -4.99 -16.14
CA ASP A 336 -11.60 -5.51 -16.71
C ASP A 336 -10.45 -4.65 -16.18
N ASP A 337 -9.85 -3.81 -17.02
CA ASP A 337 -8.68 -3.03 -16.67
C ASP A 337 -8.89 -2.11 -15.45
N ILE A 338 -7.89 -2.02 -14.55
CA ILE A 338 -7.81 -1.09 -13.41
C ILE A 338 -6.41 -0.49 -13.28
N SER A 339 -5.41 -1.30 -12.98
CA SER A 339 -4.01 -0.87 -12.88
C SER A 339 -3.08 -2.05 -12.97
N GLY A 340 -1.93 -1.82 -13.58
CA GLY A 340 -0.80 -2.75 -13.53
C GLY A 340 -0.20 -2.86 -12.13
N LYS A 341 0.45 -3.99 -11.84
CA LYS A 341 1.16 -4.23 -10.57
C LYS A 341 2.20 -3.14 -10.33
N HIS A 342 2.29 -2.68 -9.08
CA HIS A 342 3.17 -1.59 -8.63
C HIS A 342 3.04 -0.31 -9.47
N VAL A 343 1.88 -0.07 -10.11
CA VAL A 343 1.71 1.07 -11.03
C VAL A 343 2.78 1.05 -12.14
N THR A 344 3.07 -0.14 -12.67
CA THR A 344 4.06 -0.26 -13.75
C THR A 344 3.56 0.48 -14.99
N GLN A 345 4.38 1.38 -15.51
CA GLN A 345 4.08 2.24 -16.66
C GLN A 345 5.19 2.15 -17.71
N THR A 346 4.86 2.54 -18.93
CA THR A 346 5.82 2.82 -20.00
C THR A 346 6.54 4.16 -19.74
N ALA A 347 7.62 4.43 -20.48
CA ALA A 347 8.42 5.64 -20.28
C ALA A 347 7.66 6.96 -20.50
N ASN A 348 6.54 6.94 -21.25
CA ASN A 348 5.70 8.12 -21.47
C ASN A 348 4.55 8.26 -20.45
N GLY A 349 4.53 7.43 -19.39
CA GLY A 349 3.53 7.49 -18.34
C GLY A 349 2.22 6.74 -18.62
N ARG A 350 2.10 6.03 -19.75
CA ARG A 350 0.95 5.13 -19.97
C ARG A 350 1.10 3.88 -19.13
N SER A 351 -0.01 3.36 -18.59
CA SER A 351 -0.02 2.03 -17.98
C SER A 351 0.49 0.98 -18.97
N ILE A 352 1.16 -0.05 -18.45
CA ILE A 352 1.61 -1.19 -19.28
C ILE A 352 0.45 -2.00 -19.88
N LEU A 353 -0.79 -1.68 -19.51
CA LEU A 353 -2.02 -2.21 -20.11
C LEU A 353 -2.32 -1.61 -21.50
N GLY A 354 -1.57 -0.59 -21.93
CA GLY A 354 -1.66 -0.05 -23.30
C GLY A 354 -2.61 1.13 -23.48
N HIS A 355 -3.29 1.60 -22.42
CA HIS A 355 -4.23 2.73 -22.45
C HIS A 355 -3.70 3.95 -21.66
N GLU A 356 -4.19 5.16 -21.97
CA GLU A 356 -3.89 6.35 -21.15
C GLU A 356 -4.68 6.27 -19.83
N GLY A 357 -3.99 6.39 -18.70
CA GLY A 357 -4.56 6.13 -17.38
C GLY A 357 -4.21 4.74 -16.85
N HIS A 358 -5.06 4.17 -15.99
CA HIS A 358 -4.91 2.89 -15.30
C HIS A 358 -3.60 2.78 -14.51
N SER A 359 -3.25 3.86 -13.82
CA SER A 359 -1.99 4.01 -13.06
C SER A 359 -2.19 4.36 -11.59
N ASP A 360 -3.40 4.28 -11.04
CA ASP A 360 -3.67 4.65 -9.64
C ASP A 360 -4.57 3.66 -8.90
N GLY A 361 -5.04 2.62 -9.58
CA GLY A 361 -6.00 1.67 -9.02
C GLY A 361 -7.39 2.28 -8.75
N GLN A 362 -7.73 3.41 -9.36
CA GLN A 362 -9.01 4.12 -9.24
C GLN A 362 -9.75 4.29 -10.58
N GLN A 363 -9.07 4.01 -11.70
CA GLN A 363 -9.67 3.94 -13.02
C GLN A 363 -10.07 2.49 -13.30
N ILE A 364 -11.21 2.27 -13.97
CA ILE A 364 -11.79 0.93 -14.16
C ILE A 364 -12.46 0.89 -15.53
N ASP A 365 -12.17 -0.14 -16.31
CA ASP A 365 -12.89 -0.43 -17.55
C ASP A 365 -14.09 -1.33 -17.25
N MET A 366 -15.26 -0.94 -17.76
CA MET A 366 -16.54 -1.57 -17.40
C MET A 366 -17.32 -1.99 -18.63
N ARG A 367 -18.14 -3.05 -18.49
CA ARG A 367 -19.15 -3.39 -19.48
C ARG A 367 -20.27 -2.34 -19.53
N TYR A 368 -20.82 -2.13 -20.72
CA TYR A 368 -22.10 -1.46 -20.88
C TYR A 368 -23.22 -2.30 -20.26
N ALA A 369 -24.34 -1.65 -19.91
CA ALA A 369 -25.57 -2.37 -19.62
C ALA A 369 -26.05 -3.08 -20.90
N ASP A 370 -26.56 -4.30 -20.79
CA ASP A 370 -27.03 -5.09 -21.92
C ASP A 370 -28.42 -4.70 -22.44
N GLY A 371 -29.10 -3.75 -21.78
CA GLY A 371 -30.46 -3.33 -22.10
C GLY A 371 -31.56 -4.22 -21.52
N ARG A 372 -31.19 -5.26 -20.76
CA ARG A 372 -32.11 -6.23 -20.11
C ARG A 372 -31.95 -6.28 -18.58
N GLY A 373 -31.22 -5.31 -18.03
CA GLY A 373 -30.97 -5.19 -16.58
C GLY A 373 -29.68 -5.86 -16.11
N GLY A 374 -28.84 -6.36 -17.03
CA GLY A 374 -27.57 -7.01 -16.73
C GLY A 374 -26.36 -6.36 -17.40
N PHE A 375 -25.24 -7.07 -17.31
CA PHE A 375 -23.92 -6.70 -17.84
C PHE A 375 -23.21 -7.89 -18.52
N GLY A 376 -23.92 -9.01 -18.67
CA GLY A 376 -23.36 -10.32 -19.02
C GLY A 376 -23.41 -10.66 -20.50
N ASP A 377 -24.33 -10.04 -21.23
CA ASP A 377 -24.69 -10.44 -22.59
C ASP A 377 -23.77 -9.82 -23.67
N ALA A 378 -23.95 -10.30 -24.90
CA ALA A 378 -23.32 -9.78 -26.13
C ALA A 378 -23.36 -8.23 -26.24
N LEU A 379 -24.44 -7.61 -25.78
CA LEU A 379 -24.65 -6.15 -25.82
C LEU A 379 -23.92 -5.39 -24.69
N GLY A 380 -23.21 -6.07 -23.80
CA GLY A 380 -22.30 -5.45 -22.82
C GLY A 380 -20.99 -4.94 -23.42
N GLY A 381 -20.76 -5.13 -24.72
CA GLY A 381 -19.59 -4.62 -25.45
C GLY A 381 -18.53 -5.67 -25.77
N GLN A 382 -18.86 -6.96 -25.72
CA GLN A 382 -17.90 -8.03 -26.02
C GLN A 382 -17.37 -7.92 -27.45
N GLY A 383 -16.08 -8.23 -27.65
CA GLY A 383 -15.43 -8.18 -28.96
C GLY A 383 -15.45 -6.77 -29.57
N ASN A 384 -15.04 -5.76 -28.79
CA ASN A 384 -15.05 -4.34 -29.19
C ASN A 384 -16.44 -3.87 -29.66
N GLY A 385 -17.48 -4.31 -28.95
CA GLY A 385 -18.86 -3.88 -29.24
C GLY A 385 -19.45 -4.40 -30.55
N ALA A 386 -18.92 -5.48 -31.15
CA ALA A 386 -19.40 -5.99 -32.44
C ALA A 386 -20.93 -6.24 -32.48
N GLN A 387 -21.50 -6.76 -31.39
CA GLN A 387 -22.94 -7.02 -31.30
C GLN A 387 -23.77 -5.75 -31.07
N ILE A 388 -23.21 -4.75 -30.38
CA ILE A 388 -23.81 -3.40 -30.28
C ILE A 388 -23.84 -2.78 -31.67
N LYS A 389 -22.72 -2.87 -32.43
CA LYS A 389 -22.66 -2.36 -33.80
C LYS A 389 -23.68 -3.06 -34.70
N LYS A 390 -23.79 -4.39 -34.61
CA LYS A 390 -24.79 -5.14 -35.37
C LYS A 390 -26.22 -4.66 -35.06
N LEU A 391 -26.56 -4.51 -33.78
CA LEU A 391 -27.87 -4.00 -33.35
C LEU A 391 -28.15 -2.60 -33.94
N ILE A 392 -27.14 -1.73 -33.96
CA ILE A 392 -27.24 -0.39 -34.55
C ILE A 392 -27.49 -0.47 -36.07
N ASP A 393 -26.73 -1.30 -36.79
CA ASP A 393 -26.85 -1.46 -38.23
C ASP A 393 -28.22 -2.07 -38.62
N ASP A 394 -28.69 -3.08 -37.87
CA ASP A 394 -30.00 -3.71 -38.07
C ASP A 394 -31.15 -2.71 -37.81
N ALA A 395 -31.08 -1.95 -36.72
CA ALA A 395 -32.06 -0.90 -36.42
C ALA A 395 -32.07 0.21 -37.48
N ALA A 396 -30.90 0.59 -37.99
CA ALA A 396 -30.78 1.55 -39.07
C ALA A 396 -31.41 1.03 -40.37
N ALA A 397 -31.23 -0.26 -40.69
CA ALA A 397 -31.86 -0.91 -41.84
C ALA A 397 -33.39 -0.94 -41.71
N GLU A 398 -33.93 -1.26 -40.53
CA GLU A 398 -35.38 -1.23 -40.25
C GLU A 398 -35.98 0.17 -40.46
N VAL A 399 -35.23 1.23 -40.09
CA VAL A 399 -35.64 2.62 -40.30
C VAL A 399 -35.55 3.02 -41.76
N ALA A 400 -34.41 2.77 -42.42
CA ALA A 400 -34.19 3.12 -43.83
C ALA A 400 -35.18 2.43 -44.78
N GLY A 401 -35.48 1.15 -44.52
CA GLY A 401 -36.44 0.36 -45.29
C GLY A 401 -37.91 0.59 -44.91
N ASN A 402 -38.19 1.47 -43.94
CA ASN A 402 -39.53 1.72 -43.39
C ASN A 402 -40.27 0.42 -43.00
N ALA A 403 -39.58 -0.50 -42.34
CA ALA A 403 -40.14 -1.81 -41.98
C ALA A 403 -41.40 -1.68 -41.10
N ALA A 404 -42.44 -2.48 -41.35
CA ALA A 404 -43.68 -2.43 -40.57
C ALA A 404 -43.47 -2.78 -39.09
N GLN A 405 -42.55 -3.69 -38.80
CA GLN A 405 -42.10 -4.03 -37.45
C GLN A 405 -40.62 -3.64 -37.31
N LYS A 406 -40.26 -3.03 -36.17
CA LYS A 406 -38.90 -2.55 -35.90
C LYS A 406 -38.33 -3.07 -34.56
N PRO A 407 -38.20 -4.40 -34.38
CA PRO A 407 -37.74 -4.98 -33.12
C PRO A 407 -36.30 -4.58 -32.77
N SER A 408 -35.41 -4.39 -33.76
CA SER A 408 -34.02 -3.98 -33.52
C SER A 408 -33.96 -2.52 -33.07
N LEU A 409 -34.79 -1.64 -33.64
CA LEU A 409 -34.95 -0.27 -33.15
C LEU A 409 -35.45 -0.24 -31.70
N SER A 410 -36.45 -1.06 -31.36
CA SER A 410 -36.96 -1.13 -29.98
C SER A 410 -35.89 -1.63 -28.99
N ALA A 411 -35.12 -2.66 -29.37
CA ALA A 411 -34.02 -3.14 -28.55
C ALA A 411 -32.89 -2.11 -28.41
N LEU A 412 -32.57 -1.36 -29.47
CA LEU A 412 -31.60 -0.27 -29.44
C LEU A 412 -32.06 0.87 -28.51
N GLN A 413 -33.33 1.26 -28.56
CA GLN A 413 -33.91 2.26 -27.66
C GLN A 413 -33.79 1.84 -26.19
N ALA A 414 -34.11 0.58 -25.88
CA ALA A 414 -33.97 0.03 -24.52
C ALA A 414 -32.51 0.02 -24.06
N TRP A 415 -31.58 -0.38 -24.93
CA TRP A 415 -30.14 -0.37 -24.66
C TRP A 415 -29.62 1.06 -24.39
N ILE A 416 -30.05 2.05 -25.18
CA ILE A 416 -29.71 3.47 -24.99
C ILE A 416 -30.22 3.95 -23.63
N ALA A 417 -31.50 3.70 -23.32
CA ALA A 417 -32.11 4.15 -22.08
C ALA A 417 -31.41 3.56 -20.85
N ALA A 418 -31.09 2.26 -20.87
CA ALA A 418 -30.39 1.59 -19.78
C ALA A 418 -28.98 2.16 -19.55
N ASN A 419 -28.22 2.42 -20.62
CA ASN A 419 -26.87 2.96 -20.51
C ASN A 419 -26.85 4.44 -20.10
N ARG A 420 -27.78 5.27 -20.61
CA ARG A 420 -27.92 6.65 -20.14
C ARG A 420 -28.26 6.70 -18.65
N ALA A 421 -29.20 5.88 -18.18
CA ALA A 421 -29.55 5.80 -16.77
C ALA A 421 -28.38 5.33 -15.88
N LEU A 422 -27.61 4.35 -16.34
CA LEU A 422 -26.37 3.91 -15.68
C LEU A 422 -25.37 5.06 -15.56
N LEU A 423 -25.12 5.74 -16.67
CA LEU A 423 -24.14 6.81 -16.77
C LEU A 423 -24.55 8.04 -15.95
N ASP A 424 -25.82 8.46 -16.00
CA ASP A 424 -26.36 9.55 -15.18
C ASP A 424 -26.21 9.24 -13.69
N ARG A 425 -26.55 8.02 -13.27
CA ARG A 425 -26.41 7.59 -11.87
C ARG A 425 -24.96 7.65 -11.40
N GLU A 426 -24.03 7.12 -12.17
CA GLU A 426 -22.62 7.08 -11.75
C GLU A 426 -21.95 8.46 -11.86
N ALA A 427 -22.32 9.26 -12.87
CA ALA A 427 -21.82 10.62 -13.02
C ALA A 427 -22.28 11.56 -11.88
N ALA A 428 -23.45 11.31 -11.30
CA ALA A 428 -23.96 12.07 -10.15
C ALA A 428 -23.28 11.71 -8.82
N HIS A 429 -22.53 10.60 -8.75
CA HIS A 429 -21.90 10.18 -7.50
C HIS A 429 -20.67 11.04 -7.18
N ALA A 430 -20.57 11.51 -5.93
CA ALA A 430 -19.50 12.43 -5.50
C ALA A 430 -18.07 11.86 -5.66
N SER A 431 -17.92 10.53 -5.68
CA SER A 431 -16.64 9.87 -5.90
C SER A 431 -16.27 9.71 -7.38
N THR A 432 -17.14 10.07 -8.31
CA THR A 432 -16.91 9.91 -9.75
C THR A 432 -16.31 11.17 -10.34
N ARG A 433 -15.02 11.10 -10.66
CA ARG A 433 -14.29 12.21 -11.29
C ARG A 433 -14.67 12.39 -12.77
N VAL A 434 -14.64 11.30 -13.53
CA VAL A 434 -14.83 11.30 -14.98
C VAL A 434 -15.30 9.93 -15.44
N ILE A 435 -16.15 9.89 -16.45
CA ILE A 435 -16.50 8.66 -17.18
C ILE A 435 -16.19 8.89 -18.65
N TYR A 436 -15.47 7.97 -19.27
CA TYR A 436 -15.20 8.00 -20.71
C TYR A 436 -16.14 7.01 -21.40
N ILE A 437 -16.85 7.48 -22.43
CA ILE A 437 -17.55 6.58 -23.34
C ILE A 437 -16.49 6.06 -24.34
N GLY A 438 -16.51 4.75 -24.62
CA GLY A 438 -15.58 4.11 -25.55
C GLY A 438 -15.74 4.55 -27.00
N ASP A 439 -15.92 3.59 -27.91
CA ASP A 439 -15.90 3.85 -29.35
C ASP A 439 -16.81 5.00 -29.82
N SER A 440 -16.34 5.73 -30.83
CA SER A 440 -17.04 6.89 -31.39
C SER A 440 -18.45 6.57 -31.89
N PHE A 441 -18.69 5.36 -32.40
CA PHE A 441 -20.02 4.93 -32.84
C PHE A 441 -20.99 4.78 -31.66
N ILE A 442 -20.51 4.34 -30.50
CA ILE A 442 -21.30 4.25 -29.27
C ILE A 442 -21.65 5.65 -28.79
N ARG A 443 -20.68 6.56 -28.82
CA ARG A 443 -20.89 7.97 -28.45
C ARG A 443 -21.95 8.64 -29.32
N HIS A 444 -21.93 8.45 -30.64
CA HIS A 444 -22.97 9.01 -31.54
C HIS A 444 -24.39 8.53 -31.17
N VAL A 445 -24.51 7.26 -30.81
CA VAL A 445 -25.80 6.67 -30.44
C VAL A 445 -26.25 7.16 -29.05
N LEU A 446 -25.36 7.11 -28.05
CA LEU A 446 -25.71 7.47 -26.68
C LEU A 446 -25.88 8.98 -26.49
N VAL A 447 -25.03 9.82 -27.09
CA VAL A 447 -25.03 11.28 -26.84
C VAL A 447 -25.89 11.98 -27.88
N ASP A 448 -25.58 11.79 -29.17
CA ASP A 448 -26.19 12.57 -30.25
C ASP A 448 -27.54 12.01 -30.70
N ALA A 449 -27.89 10.80 -30.26
CA ALA A 449 -29.10 10.07 -30.66
C ALA A 449 -29.20 9.89 -32.18
N LYS A 450 -28.07 9.59 -32.83
CA LYS A 450 -27.97 9.42 -34.29
C LYS A 450 -27.36 8.08 -34.65
N PHE A 451 -27.75 7.56 -35.81
CA PHE A 451 -27.04 6.43 -36.40
C PHE A 451 -25.62 6.85 -36.82
N PRO A 452 -24.59 6.05 -36.50
CA PRO A 452 -23.21 6.39 -36.81
C PRO A 452 -22.94 6.37 -38.32
N LEU A 453 -21.85 7.00 -38.73
CA LEU A 453 -21.37 6.93 -40.11
C LEU A 453 -21.13 5.47 -40.52
N GLY A 454 -21.56 5.12 -41.73
CA GLY A 454 -21.46 3.76 -42.28
C GLY A 454 -22.65 2.83 -41.97
N ALA A 455 -23.61 3.25 -41.15
CA ALA A 455 -24.88 2.54 -40.98
C ALA A 455 -25.87 2.85 -42.13
N PRO A 456 -26.83 1.95 -42.45
CA PRO A 456 -27.82 2.16 -43.53
C PRO A 456 -28.62 3.47 -43.49
N ALA A 457 -28.83 4.05 -42.30
CA ALA A 457 -29.50 5.33 -42.08
C ALA A 457 -28.54 6.38 -41.48
N ALA A 458 -27.27 6.38 -41.89
CA ALA A 458 -26.20 7.18 -41.30
C ALA A 458 -26.59 8.65 -41.06
N SER A 459 -26.18 9.17 -39.90
CA SER A 459 -26.37 10.56 -39.46
C SER A 459 -27.82 11.03 -39.28
N THR A 460 -28.80 10.17 -39.55
CA THR A 460 -30.21 10.46 -39.22
C THR A 460 -30.47 10.23 -37.73
N SER A 461 -31.46 10.93 -37.19
CA SER A 461 -31.88 10.77 -35.79
C SER A 461 -32.52 9.41 -35.57
N ILE A 462 -32.19 8.75 -34.46
CA ILE A 462 -32.82 7.50 -34.05
C ILE A 462 -34.26 7.82 -33.63
N PRO A 463 -35.28 7.25 -34.29
CA PRO A 463 -36.67 7.56 -33.96
C PRO A 463 -36.97 7.25 -32.49
N GLY A 464 -37.74 8.11 -31.82
CA GLY A 464 -38.11 7.94 -30.41
C GLY A 464 -36.98 8.19 -29.40
N VAL A 465 -35.80 8.61 -29.84
CA VAL A 465 -34.68 8.97 -28.95
C VAL A 465 -34.25 10.40 -29.22
N THR A 466 -34.22 11.21 -28.16
CA THR A 466 -33.68 12.58 -28.23
C THR A 466 -32.20 12.61 -27.88
N ALA A 467 -31.50 13.65 -28.36
CA ALA A 467 -30.13 13.92 -27.94
C ALA A 467 -30.07 14.09 -26.42
N TRP A 468 -29.04 13.53 -25.79
CA TRP A 468 -28.91 13.50 -24.34
C TRP A 468 -28.04 14.64 -23.83
N THR A 469 -28.60 15.41 -22.90
CA THR A 469 -27.86 16.40 -22.13
C THR A 469 -27.01 15.69 -21.08
N LYS A 470 -25.88 15.10 -21.51
CA LYS A 470 -25.01 14.33 -20.62
C LYS A 470 -24.39 15.21 -19.51
N PRO A 471 -24.17 14.66 -18.30
CA PRO A 471 -23.38 15.30 -17.26
C PRO A 471 -21.99 15.76 -17.73
N LYS A 472 -21.47 16.85 -17.17
CA LYS A 472 -20.20 17.49 -17.57
C LYS A 472 -18.97 16.59 -17.42
N ASN A 473 -19.01 15.66 -16.48
CA ASN A 473 -17.92 14.71 -16.19
C ASN A 473 -17.98 13.45 -17.06
N ILE A 474 -18.97 13.31 -17.95
CA ILE A 474 -18.96 12.28 -19.00
C ILE A 474 -18.23 12.86 -20.20
N ARG A 475 -17.28 12.11 -20.78
CA ARG A 475 -16.49 12.51 -21.93
C ARG A 475 -16.89 11.69 -23.15
#